data_AF-A0A925E305-F1
#
_entry.id   AF-A0A925E305-F1
#
_cell.length_a   1.000
_cell.length_b   1.000
_cell.length_c   1.000
_cell.angle_alpha   90.00
_cell.angle_beta   90.00
_cell.angle_gamma   90.00
#
_symmetry.space_group_name_H-M   'P 1'
#
loop_
_entity.id
_entity.type
_entity.pdbx_description
1 polymer ?
#
loop_
_entity_poly.entity_id
_entity_poly.type
_entity_poly.pdbx_seq_one_letter_code
_entity_poly.pdbx_strand_id
1 'polypeptide(L)'
;FTYQTNNWGVGLPSQGDNGDRWEEMTPLLSDEDRQVTPEDIENARLNFLEFLQIRRSSPLFRLQTADQVQEMLSFQNTGVEQLPGLIVMRLTDTQNIDPNYALVVALFNASPDEITFTQADLVGMGLTLHPVQVSSHDPIVQGAAFDPETGTFTIPGRTTAVFVLGD
;
A
#
# COMPACT_ATOMS: atom_id res chain seq x y z
N PHE A 1 15.48 10.33 -19.31
CA PHE A 1 14.35 10.54 -18.39
C PHE A 1 14.68 11.73 -17.50
N THR A 2 14.10 12.91 -17.77
CA THR A 2 14.39 14.16 -17.03
C THR A 2 13.44 14.38 -15.84
N TYR A 3 12.38 13.58 -15.73
CA TYR A 3 11.34 13.65 -14.69
C TYR A 3 10.67 15.03 -14.56
N GLN A 4 10.63 15.81 -15.64
CA GLN A 4 10.02 17.14 -15.64
C GLN A 4 8.52 17.14 -15.93
N THR A 5 8.04 16.13 -16.66
CA THR A 5 6.62 15.99 -17.03
C THR A 5 6.25 14.51 -17.10
N ASN A 6 4.96 14.22 -16.92
CA ASN A 6 4.37 12.89 -17.09
C ASN A 6 3.59 12.74 -18.41
N ASN A 7 3.64 13.76 -19.28
CA ASN A 7 2.93 13.83 -20.57
C ASN A 7 1.39 13.99 -20.45
N TRP A 8 0.86 14.42 -19.30
CA TRP A 8 -0.55 14.81 -19.14
C TRP A 8 -0.86 16.15 -19.85
N GLY A 9 -2.06 16.28 -20.42
CA GLY A 9 -2.53 17.55 -20.98
C GLY A 9 -1.84 18.00 -22.27
N VAL A 10 -1.15 17.12 -23.00
CA VAL A 10 -0.42 17.46 -24.25
C VAL A 10 -1.31 17.51 -25.51
N GLY A 11 -2.61 17.72 -25.31
CA GLY A 11 -3.64 17.67 -26.35
C GLY A 11 -4.53 16.43 -26.27
N LEU A 12 -5.61 16.44 -27.04
CA LEU A 12 -6.54 15.33 -27.13
C LEU A 12 -5.89 14.12 -27.83
N PRO A 13 -6.18 12.89 -27.39
CA PRO A 13 -5.73 11.68 -28.07
C PRO A 13 -6.38 11.55 -29.45
N SER A 14 -5.84 10.68 -30.32
CA SER A 14 -6.32 10.47 -31.69
C SER A 14 -7.84 10.25 -31.76
N GLN A 15 -8.50 10.97 -32.67
CA GLN A 15 -9.96 10.99 -32.78
C GLN A 15 -10.57 9.62 -33.08
N GLY A 16 -9.91 8.81 -33.90
CA GLY A 16 -10.46 7.55 -34.41
C GLY A 16 -10.95 6.62 -33.31
N ASP A 17 -10.22 6.57 -32.19
CA ASP A 17 -10.51 5.69 -31.06
C ASP A 17 -11.05 6.42 -29.82
N ASN A 18 -10.98 7.76 -29.78
CA ASN A 18 -11.25 8.54 -28.56
C ASN A 18 -12.21 9.71 -28.74
N GLY A 19 -12.63 10.00 -29.99
CA GLY A 19 -13.38 11.20 -30.33
C GLY A 19 -14.75 11.32 -29.62
N ASP A 20 -15.37 10.18 -29.33
CA ASP A 20 -16.61 10.06 -28.55
C ASP A 20 -16.45 10.53 -27.10
N ARG A 21 -15.23 10.54 -26.56
CA ARG A 21 -14.92 10.97 -25.18
C ARG A 21 -14.21 12.32 -25.10
N TRP A 22 -13.97 12.99 -26.22
CA TRP A 22 -13.25 14.26 -26.23
C TRP A 22 -13.94 15.35 -25.40
N GLU A 23 -15.28 15.38 -25.38
CA GLU A 23 -16.04 16.34 -24.55
C GLU A 23 -15.79 16.12 -23.05
N GLU A 24 -15.61 14.87 -22.61
CA GLU A 24 -15.27 14.52 -21.22
C GLU A 24 -13.80 14.80 -20.88
N MET A 25 -12.89 14.51 -21.83
CA MET A 25 -11.45 14.68 -21.63
C MET A 25 -11.02 16.14 -21.61
N THR A 26 -11.62 16.97 -22.46
CA THR A 26 -11.24 18.39 -22.63
C THR A 26 -11.15 19.14 -21.30
N PRO A 27 -12.20 19.19 -20.45
CA PRO A 27 -12.14 19.94 -19.20
C PRO A 27 -11.10 19.37 -18.21
N LEU A 28 -10.81 18.07 -18.24
CA LEU A 28 -9.83 17.44 -17.36
C LEU A 28 -8.38 17.72 -17.79
N LEU A 29 -8.12 17.73 -19.10
CA LEU A 29 -6.80 17.96 -19.67
C LEU A 29 -6.40 19.44 -19.62
N SER A 30 -7.37 20.36 -19.63
CA SER A 30 -7.14 21.80 -19.52
C SER A 30 -6.98 22.30 -18.09
N ASP A 31 -7.24 21.46 -17.09
CA ASP A 31 -7.21 21.84 -15.68
C ASP A 31 -5.77 21.81 -15.15
N GLU A 32 -5.23 22.99 -14.82
CA GLU A 32 -3.85 23.15 -14.32
C GLU A 32 -3.64 22.50 -12.95
N ASP A 33 -4.69 22.38 -12.12
CA ASP A 33 -4.60 21.74 -10.80
C ASP A 33 -4.38 20.21 -10.90
N ARG A 34 -4.52 19.64 -12.12
CA ARG A 34 -4.25 18.22 -12.40
C ARG A 34 -2.87 17.98 -13.01
N GLN A 35 -2.10 19.03 -13.28
CA GLN A 35 -0.75 18.88 -13.79
C GLN A 35 0.17 18.35 -12.69
N VAL A 36 0.85 17.25 -13.01
CA VAL A 36 1.79 16.59 -12.09
C VAL A 36 3.11 17.36 -12.11
N THR A 37 3.61 17.72 -10.93
CA THR A 37 4.88 18.44 -10.79
C THR A 37 6.08 17.47 -10.84
N PRO A 38 7.31 17.96 -11.07
CA PRO A 38 8.51 17.13 -10.93
C PRO A 38 8.67 16.51 -9.53
N GLU A 39 8.19 17.19 -8.49
CA GLU A 39 8.22 16.69 -7.11
C GLU A 39 7.27 15.50 -6.93
N ASP A 40 6.05 15.58 -7.49
CA ASP A 40 5.10 14.45 -7.47
C ASP A 40 5.66 13.21 -8.19
N ILE A 41 6.34 13.42 -9.33
CA ILE A 41 6.99 12.34 -10.09
C ILE A 41 8.08 11.67 -9.26
N GLU A 42 8.91 12.46 -8.60
CA GLU A 42 9.98 11.95 -7.74
C GLU A 42 9.42 11.22 -6.51
N ASN A 43 8.39 11.77 -5.86
CA ASN A 43 7.70 11.13 -4.74
C ASN A 43 7.09 9.78 -5.16
N ALA A 44 6.41 9.74 -6.31
CA ALA A 44 5.87 8.50 -6.86
C ALA A 44 6.97 7.46 -7.15
N ARG A 45 8.12 7.90 -7.67
CA ARG A 45 9.29 7.03 -7.93
C ARG A 45 9.85 6.46 -6.64
N LEU A 46 10.03 7.28 -5.60
CA LEU A 46 10.57 6.88 -4.31
C LEU A 46 9.62 5.89 -3.61
N ASN A 47 8.32 6.16 -3.60
CA ASN A 47 7.30 5.27 -3.04
C ASN A 47 7.26 3.93 -3.79
N PHE A 48 7.40 3.93 -5.12
CA PHE A 48 7.46 2.70 -5.89
C PHE A 48 8.70 1.85 -5.55
N LEU A 49 9.87 2.49 -5.40
CA LEU A 49 11.10 1.81 -4.99
C LEU A 49 11.00 1.25 -3.56
N GLU A 50 10.32 1.97 -2.66
CA GLU A 50 10.02 1.49 -1.31
C GLU A 50 9.22 0.18 -1.35
N PHE A 51 8.12 0.12 -2.12
CA PHE A 51 7.34 -1.12 -2.23
C PHE A 51 8.14 -2.28 -2.85
N LEU A 52 9.04 -2.01 -3.80
CA LEU A 52 9.94 -3.03 -4.33
C LEU A 52 10.94 -3.53 -3.29
N GLN A 53 11.47 -2.64 -2.44
CA GLN A 53 12.35 -3.02 -1.33
C GLN A 53 11.61 -3.90 -0.31
N ILE A 54 10.40 -3.51 0.10
CA ILE A 54 9.55 -4.31 1.01
C ILE A 54 9.22 -5.68 0.40
N ARG A 55 8.81 -5.72 -0.87
CA ARG A 55 8.55 -7.00 -1.56
C ARG A 55 9.76 -7.93 -1.59
N ARG A 56 10.98 -7.38 -1.62
CA ARG A 56 12.23 -8.14 -1.66
C ARG A 56 12.76 -8.50 -0.26
N SER A 57 12.41 -7.75 0.78
CA SER A 57 12.89 -7.97 2.15
C SER A 57 12.44 -9.29 2.75
N SER A 58 11.28 -9.81 2.32
CA SER A 58 10.69 -11.05 2.81
C SER A 58 10.35 -12.02 1.65
N PRO A 59 10.65 -13.33 1.78
CA PRO A 59 10.09 -14.36 0.90
C PRO A 59 8.58 -14.55 1.05
N LEU A 60 7.95 -14.11 2.16
CA LEU A 60 6.50 -14.22 2.37
C LEU A 60 5.68 -13.44 1.33
N PHE A 61 6.21 -12.36 0.76
CA PHE A 61 5.57 -11.66 -0.37
C PHE A 61 5.69 -12.41 -1.72
N ARG A 62 6.43 -13.52 -1.74
CA ARG A 62 6.85 -14.26 -2.93
C ARG A 62 6.79 -15.77 -2.70
N LEU A 63 5.74 -16.25 -2.03
CA LEU A 63 5.45 -17.68 -1.88
C LEU A 63 5.45 -18.36 -3.25
N GLN A 64 6.08 -19.54 -3.34
CA GLN A 64 6.40 -20.19 -4.62
C GLN A 64 5.38 -21.22 -5.07
N THR A 65 4.51 -21.67 -4.16
CA THR A 65 3.54 -22.75 -4.41
C THR A 65 2.14 -22.37 -3.96
N ALA A 66 1.13 -22.98 -4.56
CA ALA A 66 -0.27 -22.78 -4.15
C ALA A 66 -0.53 -23.25 -2.72
N ASP A 67 0.16 -24.30 -2.25
CA ASP A 67 0.02 -24.83 -0.89
C ASP A 67 0.56 -23.82 0.13
N GLN A 68 1.75 -23.25 -0.12
CA GLN A 68 2.27 -22.16 0.71
C GLN A 68 1.32 -20.97 0.75
N VAL A 69 0.75 -20.57 -0.38
CA VAL A 69 -0.22 -19.47 -0.42
C VAL A 69 -1.46 -19.80 0.41
N GLN A 70 -2.04 -20.99 0.27
CA GLN A 70 -3.23 -21.39 1.03
C GLN A 70 -2.96 -21.49 2.53
N GLU A 71 -1.75 -21.88 2.93
CA GLU A 71 -1.39 -22.06 4.33
C GLU A 71 -1.01 -20.72 5.01
N MET A 72 -0.25 -19.87 4.33
CA MET A 72 0.41 -18.72 4.95
C MET A 72 -0.28 -17.39 4.69
N LEU A 73 -1.06 -17.26 3.61
CA LEU A 73 -1.76 -16.02 3.25
C LEU A 73 -3.22 -16.07 3.73
N SER A 74 -3.63 -15.04 4.44
CA SER A 74 -5.03 -14.79 4.78
C SER A 74 -5.40 -13.33 4.59
N PHE A 75 -6.66 -13.05 4.32
CA PHE A 75 -7.22 -11.70 4.31
C PHE A 75 -8.13 -11.52 5.53
N GLN A 76 -7.92 -10.43 6.25
CA GLN A 76 -8.79 -9.97 7.33
C GLN A 76 -9.69 -8.83 6.80
N ASN A 77 -10.52 -8.25 7.67
CA ASN A 77 -11.52 -7.25 7.28
C ASN A 77 -12.46 -7.77 6.17
N THR A 78 -13.07 -8.93 6.41
CA THR A 78 -13.96 -9.61 5.44
C THR A 78 -15.39 -9.69 5.95
N GLY A 79 -16.34 -9.96 5.05
CA GLY A 79 -17.75 -10.15 5.40
C GLY A 79 -18.56 -8.87 5.25
N VAL A 80 -19.80 -8.90 5.77
CA VAL A 80 -20.76 -7.79 5.63
C VAL A 80 -20.41 -6.59 6.50
N GLU A 81 -19.69 -6.82 7.60
CA GLU A 81 -19.24 -5.79 8.55
C GLU A 81 -17.83 -5.26 8.23
N GLN A 82 -17.29 -5.56 7.04
CA GLN A 82 -15.96 -5.06 6.66
C GLN A 82 -15.94 -3.53 6.65
N LEU A 83 -14.81 -2.94 7.05
CA LEU A 83 -14.52 -1.53 6.88
C LEU A 83 -14.31 -1.24 5.39
N PRO A 84 -15.16 -0.44 4.73
CA PRO A 84 -15.03 -0.17 3.31
C PRO A 84 -13.71 0.53 2.96
N GLY A 85 -13.07 0.10 1.88
CA GLY A 85 -11.82 0.70 1.41
C GLY A 85 -10.55 0.22 2.13
N LEU A 86 -10.66 -0.71 3.08
CA LEU A 86 -9.52 -1.34 3.74
C LEU A 86 -9.35 -2.80 3.29
N ILE A 87 -8.16 -3.17 2.82
CA ILE A 87 -7.74 -4.58 2.69
C ILE A 87 -6.67 -4.85 3.74
N VAL A 88 -6.82 -5.94 4.49
CA VAL A 88 -5.81 -6.38 5.46
C VAL A 88 -5.28 -7.73 5.04
N MET A 89 -4.06 -7.75 4.54
CA MET A 89 -3.35 -8.96 4.12
C MET A 89 -2.42 -9.42 5.24
N ARG A 90 -2.56 -10.67 5.68
CA ARG A 90 -1.71 -11.29 6.69
C ARG A 90 -0.93 -12.46 6.08
N LEU A 91 0.37 -12.47 6.29
CA LEU A 91 1.30 -13.52 5.89
C LEU A 91 1.99 -14.08 7.13
N THR A 92 1.74 -15.35 7.47
CA THR A 92 2.32 -16.01 8.65
C THR A 92 3.33 -17.05 8.21
N ASP A 93 4.55 -17.03 8.75
CA ASP A 93 5.59 -17.98 8.38
C ASP A 93 5.46 -19.30 9.16
N THR A 94 4.67 -20.24 8.63
CA THR A 94 4.45 -21.54 9.26
C THR A 94 5.51 -22.58 8.92
N GLN A 95 6.34 -22.33 7.91
CA GLN A 95 7.37 -23.27 7.42
C GLN A 95 8.80 -22.77 7.65
N ASN A 96 8.96 -21.65 8.37
CA ASN A 96 10.26 -21.04 8.68
C ASN A 96 11.08 -20.75 7.40
N ILE A 97 10.45 -20.08 6.43
CA ILE A 97 11.06 -19.71 5.15
C ILE A 97 11.64 -18.29 5.15
N ASP A 98 11.20 -17.42 6.07
CA ASP A 98 11.71 -16.08 6.27
C ASP A 98 12.61 -16.02 7.51
N PRO A 99 13.92 -15.78 7.36
CA PRO A 99 14.84 -15.75 8.50
C PRO A 99 14.70 -14.49 9.37
N ASN A 100 13.88 -13.50 8.97
CA ASN A 100 13.75 -12.23 9.70
C ASN A 100 12.38 -12.03 10.34
N TYR A 101 11.32 -12.58 9.74
CA TYR A 101 9.95 -12.22 10.10
C TYR A 101 9.04 -13.44 10.22
N ALA A 102 8.49 -13.68 11.42
CA ALA A 102 7.48 -14.70 11.66
C ALA A 102 6.09 -14.30 11.15
N LEU A 103 5.82 -13.00 11.02
CA LEU A 103 4.52 -12.46 10.59
C LEU A 103 4.69 -11.13 9.85
N VAL A 104 3.96 -10.97 8.76
CA VAL A 104 3.80 -9.69 8.04
C VAL A 104 2.31 -9.37 7.91
N VAL A 105 1.94 -8.13 8.22
CA VAL A 105 0.57 -7.60 8.05
C VAL A 105 0.64 -6.36 7.18
N ALA A 106 0.08 -6.42 5.97
CA ALA A 106 -0.01 -5.29 5.05
C ALA A 106 -1.45 -4.77 4.98
N LEU A 107 -1.63 -3.50 5.29
CA LEU A 107 -2.92 -2.82 5.33
C LEU A 107 -2.98 -1.79 4.22
N PHE A 108 -3.94 -1.94 3.30
CA PHE A 108 -4.16 -1.05 2.17
C PHE A 108 -5.39 -0.20 2.44
N ASN A 109 -5.18 1.04 2.89
CA ASN A 109 -6.26 2.01 3.10
C ASN A 109 -6.44 2.87 1.83
N ALA A 110 -7.52 2.62 1.09
CA ALA A 110 -7.89 3.41 -0.08
C ALA A 110 -8.82 4.61 0.26
N SER A 111 -9.29 4.71 1.51
CA SER A 111 -10.10 5.82 2.00
C SER A 111 -9.27 7.12 2.06
N PRO A 112 -9.87 8.29 1.83
CA PRO A 112 -9.21 9.57 2.13
C PRO A 112 -8.92 9.76 3.63
N ASP A 113 -9.65 9.05 4.49
CA ASP A 113 -9.59 9.22 5.94
C ASP A 113 -8.74 8.14 6.61
N GLU A 114 -8.23 8.45 7.80
CA GLU A 114 -7.59 7.47 8.68
C GLU A 114 -8.58 6.34 9.02
N ILE A 115 -8.08 5.10 9.01
CA ILE A 115 -8.83 3.94 9.44
C ILE A 115 -8.14 3.31 10.65
N THR A 116 -8.94 2.95 11.64
CA THR A 116 -8.56 2.10 12.75
C THR A 116 -9.10 0.70 12.53
N PHE A 117 -8.25 -0.32 12.66
CA PHE A 117 -8.63 -1.72 12.50
C PHE A 117 -8.10 -2.56 13.66
N THR A 118 -8.99 -3.25 14.38
CA THR A 118 -8.64 -4.08 15.53
C THR A 118 -8.72 -5.55 15.18
N GLN A 119 -7.70 -6.30 15.57
CA GLN A 119 -7.59 -7.74 15.35
C GLN A 119 -7.17 -8.43 16.66
N ALA A 120 -8.13 -9.07 17.33
CA ALA A 120 -7.97 -9.54 18.70
C ALA A 120 -6.88 -10.62 18.87
N ASP A 121 -6.61 -11.45 17.86
CA ASP A 121 -5.59 -12.48 17.94
C ASP A 121 -4.16 -11.95 17.76
N LEU A 122 -3.99 -10.64 17.53
CA LEU A 122 -2.70 -9.96 17.50
C LEU A 122 -2.38 -9.20 18.81
N VAL A 123 -3.28 -9.22 19.80
CA VAL A 123 -3.04 -8.62 21.12
C VAL A 123 -1.79 -9.23 21.76
N GLY A 124 -0.93 -8.37 22.30
CA GLY A 124 0.33 -8.74 22.94
C GLY A 124 1.48 -9.03 21.96
N MET A 125 1.26 -8.99 20.64
CA MET A 125 2.34 -9.16 19.66
C MET A 125 3.19 -7.90 19.52
N GLY A 126 4.49 -8.05 19.34
CA GLY A 126 5.43 -6.95 19.12
C GLY A 126 5.51 -6.49 17.66
N LEU A 127 4.38 -6.32 16.99
CA LEU A 127 4.36 -5.84 15.60
C LEU A 127 4.89 -4.40 15.52
N THR A 128 5.77 -4.15 14.56
CA THR A 128 6.36 -2.83 14.30
C THR A 128 6.20 -2.44 12.85
N LEU A 129 6.14 -1.14 12.55
CA LEU A 129 6.13 -0.65 11.18
C LEU A 129 7.40 -1.13 10.47
N HIS A 130 7.28 -1.59 9.23
CA HIS A 130 8.39 -2.15 8.46
C HIS A 130 9.54 -1.13 8.39
N PRO A 131 10.81 -1.54 8.60
CA PRO A 131 11.94 -0.59 8.72
C PRO A 131 12.11 0.38 7.55
N VAL A 132 11.79 -0.07 6.33
CA VAL A 132 11.78 0.79 5.13
C VAL A 132 10.77 1.93 5.27
N GLN A 133 9.57 1.66 5.81
CA GLN A 133 8.52 2.67 5.98
C GLN A 133 8.78 3.60 7.18
N VAL A 134 9.44 3.10 8.23
CA VAL A 134 9.96 3.94 9.32
C VAL A 134 10.94 4.99 8.77
N SER A 135 11.70 4.63 7.73
CA SER A 135 12.66 5.53 7.05
C SER A 135 12.11 6.10 5.74
N SER A 136 10.78 6.11 5.55
CA SER A 136 10.17 6.51 4.28
C SER A 136 10.44 7.99 3.96
N HIS A 137 10.43 8.33 2.67
CA HIS A 137 10.39 9.74 2.24
C HIS A 137 8.99 10.33 2.37
N ASP A 138 7.97 9.48 2.48
CA ASP A 138 6.60 9.88 2.76
C ASP A 138 6.38 9.96 4.29
N PRO A 139 6.23 11.17 4.88
CA PRO A 139 6.00 11.30 6.31
C PRO A 139 4.61 10.79 6.73
N ILE A 140 3.67 10.61 5.80
CA ILE A 140 2.32 10.15 6.11
C ILE A 140 2.38 8.71 6.62
N VAL A 141 3.05 7.81 5.90
CA VAL A 141 3.13 6.39 6.31
C VAL A 141 3.87 6.18 7.64
N GLN A 142 4.78 7.09 8.00
CA GLN A 142 5.47 7.06 9.30
C GLN A 142 4.51 7.27 10.48
N GLY A 143 3.33 7.85 10.23
CA GLY A 143 2.26 7.97 11.23
C GLY A 143 1.46 6.68 11.46
N ALA A 144 1.66 5.64 10.66
CA ALA A 144 0.99 4.36 10.86
C ALA A 144 1.52 3.67 12.13
N ALA A 145 0.60 3.14 12.95
CA ALA A 145 0.93 2.58 14.25
C ALA A 145 0.18 1.28 14.53
N PHE A 146 0.75 0.47 15.44
CA PHE A 146 0.11 -0.70 16.03
C PHE A 146 0.16 -0.58 17.55
N ASP A 147 -1.00 -0.71 18.19
CA ASP A 147 -1.14 -0.79 19.65
C ASP A 147 -1.23 -2.27 20.07
N PRO A 148 -0.21 -2.82 20.76
CA PRO A 148 -0.20 -4.22 21.19
C PRO A 148 -1.16 -4.50 22.34
N GLU A 149 -1.58 -3.50 23.12
CA GLU A 149 -2.51 -3.72 24.24
C GLU A 149 -3.92 -4.06 23.73
N THR A 150 -4.30 -3.46 22.60
CA THR A 150 -5.63 -3.62 22.01
C THR A 150 -5.62 -4.43 20.71
N GLY A 151 -4.47 -4.68 20.10
CA GLY A 151 -4.36 -5.34 18.80
C GLY A 151 -4.84 -4.44 17.65
N THR A 152 -4.62 -3.12 17.78
CA THR A 152 -5.24 -2.11 16.92
C THR A 152 -4.22 -1.46 16.01
N PHE A 153 -4.49 -1.45 14.71
CA PHE A 153 -3.75 -0.68 13.72
C PHE A 153 -4.42 0.67 13.49
N THR A 154 -3.61 1.71 13.32
CA THR A 154 -4.02 3.03 12.82
C THR A 154 -3.28 3.31 11.51
N ILE A 155 -4.04 3.54 10.44
CA ILE A 155 -3.51 3.66 9.07
C ILE A 155 -4.02 4.98 8.48
N PRO A 156 -3.13 5.94 8.18
CA PRO A 156 -3.52 7.20 7.56
C PRO A 156 -4.28 7.01 6.24
N GLY A 157 -4.99 8.06 5.81
CA GLY A 157 -5.71 8.06 4.53
C GLY A 157 -4.78 7.75 3.35
N ARG A 158 -5.30 7.02 2.36
CA ARG A 158 -4.61 6.69 1.10
C ARG A 158 -3.23 6.06 1.27
N THR A 159 -3.05 5.28 2.33
CA THR A 159 -1.75 4.73 2.74
C THR A 159 -1.75 3.21 2.69
N THR A 160 -0.64 2.62 2.24
CA THR A 160 -0.34 1.21 2.44
C THR A 160 0.73 1.07 3.52
N ALA A 161 0.36 0.54 4.69
CA ALA A 161 1.27 0.32 5.80
C ALA A 161 1.56 -1.17 5.98
N VAL A 162 2.82 -1.52 6.21
CA VAL A 162 3.30 -2.89 6.39
C VAL A 162 3.91 -3.01 7.76
N PHE A 163 3.38 -3.91 8.58
CA PHE A 163 3.87 -4.25 9.90
C PHE A 163 4.52 -5.62 9.89
N VAL A 164 5.56 -5.79 10.69
CA VAL A 164 6.34 -7.03 10.79
C VAL A 164 6.56 -7.42 12.24
N LEU A 165 6.54 -8.73 12.50
CA LEU A 165 6.98 -9.33 13.76
C LEU A 165 8.30 -10.04 13.49
N GLY A 166 9.35 -9.67 14.23
CA GLY A 166 10.62 -10.39 14.17
C GLY A 166 10.46 -11.83 14.64
N ASP A 167 11.29 -12.73 14.10
CA ASP A 167 11.41 -14.12 14.59
C ASP A 167 12.18 -14.18 15.94
#